data_AF-A0A941I305-F1
#
_entry.id   AF-A0A941I305-F1
#
_cell.length_a   1.000
_cell.length_b   1.000
_cell.length_c   1.000
_cell.angle_alpha   90.00
_cell.angle_beta   90.00
_cell.angle_gamma   90.00
#
_symmetry.space_group_name_H-M   'P 1'
#
loop_
_entity.id
_entity.type
_entity.pdbx_description
1 polymer ?
#
loop_
_entity_poly.entity_id
_entity_poly.type
_entity_poly.pdbx_seq_one_letter_code
_entity_poly.pdbx_strand_id
1 'polypeptide(L)'
;MKRDFEFLTYLVADFFSRKSVRDTLSTISYFEISGWEKWVQIEFAKFCMDHEEISDWGRELRYELDKRMSNGKSSCSIDFLIRQKRKQSPIGIEIKQHPSPNGCVKAMLKDIAKVQQIKYSQDDLRGIWCIGIHAAESAAEVSRLVTYHADRLDININPQFVFSKEIGKTGFSVTVL
;
A
#
# COMPACT_ATOMS: atom_id res chain seq x y z
N MET A 1 -7.10 5.01 12.45
CA MET A 1 -7.33 5.45 11.06
C MET A 1 -6.61 6.75 10.71
N LYS A 2 -7.08 7.98 11.02
CA LYS A 2 -6.41 9.22 10.55
C LYS A 2 -4.92 9.32 10.89
N ARG A 3 -4.54 9.09 12.14
CA ARG A 3 -3.12 9.08 12.56
C ARG A 3 -2.30 7.98 11.89
N ASP A 4 -2.93 6.86 11.53
CA ASP A 4 -2.26 5.73 10.88
C ASP A 4 -2.01 6.05 9.41
N PHE A 5 -2.97 6.68 8.76
CA PHE A 5 -2.84 7.22 7.41
C PHE A 5 -1.76 8.29 7.33
N GLU A 6 -1.74 9.25 8.28
CA GLU A 6 -0.71 10.29 8.36
C GLU A 6 0.69 9.67 8.57
N PHE A 7 0.80 8.70 9.47
CA PHE A 7 2.05 7.98 9.71
C PHE A 7 2.53 7.22 8.46
N LEU A 8 1.64 6.46 7.81
CA LEU A 8 1.99 5.70 6.62
C LEU A 8 2.36 6.64 5.46
N THR A 9 1.60 7.70 5.25
CA THR A 9 1.88 8.71 4.22
C THR A 9 3.25 9.34 4.44
N TYR A 10 3.62 9.64 5.70
CA TYR A 10 4.94 10.11 6.05
C TYR A 10 6.04 9.09 5.69
N LEU A 11 5.90 7.83 6.13
CA LEU A 11 6.88 6.77 5.82
C LEU A 11 7.06 6.56 4.32
N VAL A 12 5.96 6.52 3.58
CA VAL A 12 5.96 6.34 2.12
C VAL A 12 6.63 7.52 1.44
N ALA A 13 6.28 8.75 1.83
CA ALA A 13 6.89 9.95 1.28
C ALA A 13 8.40 10.02 1.55
N ASP A 14 8.83 9.63 2.76
CA ASP A 14 10.24 9.60 3.14
C ASP A 14 11.01 8.51 2.36
N PHE A 15 10.48 7.29 2.31
CA PHE A 15 11.06 6.19 1.53
C PHE A 15 11.29 6.57 0.07
N PHE A 16 10.26 7.10 -0.60
CA PHE A 16 10.35 7.54 -2.01
C PHE A 16 11.10 8.87 -2.17
N SER A 17 11.52 9.53 -1.08
CA SER A 17 12.40 10.69 -1.13
C SER A 17 13.87 10.30 -1.30
N ARG A 18 14.25 9.08 -0.86
CA ARG A 18 15.64 8.62 -0.86
C ARG A 18 16.21 8.59 -2.28
N LYS A 19 17.42 9.13 -2.43
CA LYS A 19 18.12 9.19 -3.73
C LYS A 19 18.27 7.82 -4.37
N SER A 20 18.66 6.80 -3.60
CA SER A 20 18.82 5.42 -4.10
C SER A 20 17.53 4.84 -4.68
N VAL A 21 16.39 5.10 -4.05
CA VAL A 21 15.07 4.65 -4.51
C VAL A 21 14.72 5.36 -5.81
N ARG A 22 14.90 6.68 -5.88
CA ARG A 22 14.61 7.47 -7.08
C ARG A 22 15.50 7.09 -8.26
N ASP A 23 16.81 6.92 -8.03
CA ASP A 23 17.75 6.52 -9.09
C ASP A 23 17.36 5.15 -9.67
N THR A 24 16.95 4.21 -8.81
CA THR A 24 16.50 2.88 -9.24
C THR A 24 15.18 2.96 -10.01
N LEU A 25 14.21 3.74 -9.54
CA LEU A 25 12.95 3.97 -10.26
C LEU A 25 13.17 4.64 -11.62
N SER A 26 14.06 5.63 -11.71
CA SER A 26 14.44 6.22 -12.99
C SER A 26 15.05 5.18 -13.94
N THR A 27 15.87 4.26 -13.43
CA THR A 27 16.44 3.16 -14.20
C THR A 27 15.36 2.19 -14.68
N ILE A 28 14.45 1.81 -13.78
CA ILE A 28 13.29 0.96 -14.10
C ILE A 28 12.42 1.59 -15.19
N SER A 29 12.16 2.90 -15.09
CA SER A 29 11.40 3.66 -16.07
C SER A 29 12.11 3.69 -17.43
N TYR A 30 13.40 4.04 -17.43
CA TYR A 30 14.20 4.17 -18.65
C TYR A 30 14.35 2.85 -19.43
N PHE A 31 14.51 1.73 -18.71
CA PHE A 31 14.66 0.41 -19.32
C PHE A 31 13.36 -0.40 -19.38
N GLU A 32 12.21 0.20 -19.03
CA GLU A 32 10.89 -0.45 -19.02
C GLU A 32 10.87 -1.78 -18.23
N ILE A 33 11.58 -1.83 -17.11
CA ILE A 33 11.68 -3.03 -16.28
C ILE A 33 10.29 -3.33 -15.68
N SER A 34 9.87 -4.59 -15.73
CA SER A 34 8.59 -5.06 -15.17
C SER A 34 8.81 -5.98 -13.96
N GLY A 35 7.76 -6.24 -13.17
CA GLY A 35 7.80 -7.20 -12.05
C GLY A 35 8.66 -6.77 -10.86
N TRP A 36 9.00 -5.49 -10.76
CA TRP A 36 9.88 -4.94 -9.72
C TRP A 36 9.16 -4.61 -8.40
N GLU A 37 7.87 -4.99 -8.25
CA GLU A 37 7.13 -4.86 -6.99
C GLU A 37 7.90 -5.50 -5.82
N LYS A 38 8.46 -6.69 -6.04
CA LYS A 38 9.30 -7.39 -5.04
C LYS A 38 10.53 -6.59 -4.62
N TRP A 39 11.13 -5.84 -5.55
CA TRP A 39 12.27 -4.97 -5.22
C TRP A 39 11.83 -3.85 -4.27
N VAL A 40 10.68 -3.21 -4.52
CA VAL A 40 10.13 -2.20 -3.60
C VAL A 40 9.87 -2.79 -2.24
N GLN A 41 9.25 -3.97 -2.18
CA GLN A 41 9.00 -4.67 -0.93
C GLN A 41 10.32 -4.87 -0.15
N ILE A 42 11.39 -5.35 -0.80
CA ILE A 42 12.70 -5.56 -0.15
C ILE A 42 13.32 -4.22 0.32
N GLU A 43 13.31 -3.19 -0.51
CA GLU A 43 13.88 -1.89 -0.14
C GLU A 43 13.07 -1.18 0.95
N PHE A 44 11.75 -1.34 0.95
CA PHE A 44 10.87 -0.82 1.99
C PHE A 44 11.08 -1.56 3.32
N ALA A 45 11.32 -2.88 3.29
CA ALA A 45 11.71 -3.66 4.47
C ALA A 45 13.01 -3.12 5.09
N LYS A 46 14.05 -2.92 4.27
CA LYS A 46 15.32 -2.32 4.71
C LYS A 46 15.11 -0.94 5.32
N PHE A 47 14.27 -0.11 4.69
CA PHE A 47 13.91 1.19 5.25
C PHE A 47 13.23 1.05 6.62
N CYS A 48 12.32 0.10 6.80
CA CYS A 48 11.63 -0.11 8.06
C CYS A 48 12.55 -0.59 9.19
N MET A 49 13.56 -1.41 8.87
CA MET A 49 14.55 -1.90 9.85
C MET A 49 15.30 -0.77 10.54
N ASP A 50 15.62 0.29 9.80
CA ASP A 50 16.45 1.40 10.27
C ASP A 50 15.62 2.62 10.74
N HIS A 51 14.29 2.57 10.61
CA HIS A 51 13.44 3.73 10.84
C HIS A 51 13.13 3.95 12.32
N GLU A 52 13.40 5.16 12.82
CA GLU A 52 13.31 5.48 14.25
C GLU A 52 11.89 5.38 14.83
N GLU A 53 10.84 5.60 14.04
CA GLU A 53 9.45 5.50 14.52
C GLU A 53 8.85 4.09 14.44
N ILE A 54 9.58 3.11 13.91
CA ILE A 54 9.13 1.72 13.78
C ILE A 54 9.72 0.90 14.92
N SER A 55 8.87 0.15 15.61
CA SER A 55 9.28 -0.75 16.70
C SER A 55 9.42 -2.20 16.24
N ASP A 56 8.64 -2.59 15.24
CA ASP A 56 8.60 -3.94 14.71
C ASP A 56 8.02 -3.91 13.29
N TRP A 57 8.42 -4.87 12.46
CA TRP A 57 7.91 -5.03 11.11
C TRP A 57 7.96 -6.50 10.70
N GLY A 58 7.17 -6.87 9.71
CA GLY A 58 7.24 -8.19 9.11
C GLY A 58 6.73 -8.20 7.68
N ARG A 59 7.01 -9.30 6.97
CA ARG A 59 6.67 -9.48 5.55
C ARG A 59 5.97 -10.82 5.32
N GLU A 60 5.07 -10.87 4.34
CA GLU A 60 4.40 -12.10 3.89
C GLU A 60 3.71 -12.85 5.03
N LEU A 61 2.97 -12.12 5.89
CA LEU A 61 2.31 -12.71 7.05
C LEU A 61 0.97 -13.30 6.67
N ARG A 62 0.77 -14.55 7.09
CA ARG A 62 -0.42 -15.32 6.78
C ARG A 62 -1.51 -15.09 7.82
N TYR A 63 -2.70 -14.68 7.36
CA TYR A 63 -3.91 -14.51 8.15
C TYR A 63 -4.97 -15.53 7.74
N GLU A 64 -5.76 -16.02 8.71
CA GLU A 64 -6.91 -16.85 8.40
C GLU A 64 -8.13 -16.01 7.98
N LEU A 65 -8.85 -16.49 6.95
CA LEU A 65 -10.07 -15.85 6.44
C LEU A 65 -11.32 -16.55 6.95
N ASP A 66 -12.43 -15.81 7.13
CA ASP A 66 -13.72 -16.44 7.43
C ASP A 66 -14.18 -17.20 6.17
N LYS A 67 -14.18 -18.53 6.25
CA LYS A 67 -14.53 -19.42 5.15
C LYS A 67 -15.93 -19.16 4.58
N ARG A 68 -16.83 -18.56 5.37
CA ARG A 68 -18.19 -18.18 4.94
C ARG A 68 -18.18 -16.97 4.01
N MET A 69 -17.18 -16.09 4.14
CA MET A 69 -17.04 -14.85 3.37
C MET A 69 -16.00 -14.95 2.24
N SER A 70 -15.12 -15.95 2.27
CA SER A 70 -13.93 -16.04 1.42
C SER A 70 -14.02 -17.05 0.26
N ASN A 71 -15.23 -17.49 -0.12
CA ASN A 71 -15.46 -18.49 -1.17
C ASN A 71 -14.59 -19.76 -1.02
N GLY A 72 -14.43 -20.24 0.23
CA GLY A 72 -13.68 -21.47 0.54
C GLY A 72 -12.18 -21.29 0.77
N LYS A 73 -11.62 -20.08 0.64
CA LYS A 73 -10.20 -19.82 0.97
C LYS A 73 -9.98 -19.81 2.48
N SER A 74 -8.97 -20.53 2.96
CA SER A 74 -8.68 -20.60 4.40
C SER A 74 -7.79 -19.46 4.91
N SER A 75 -7.03 -18.80 4.04
CA SER A 75 -6.06 -17.77 4.44
C SER A 75 -5.76 -16.76 3.34
N CYS A 76 -5.35 -15.56 3.72
CA CYS A 76 -4.65 -14.58 2.89
C CYS A 76 -3.23 -14.34 3.42
N SER A 77 -2.40 -13.69 2.62
CA SER A 77 -1.10 -13.18 3.05
C SER A 77 -1.13 -11.66 2.88
N ILE A 78 -0.71 -10.93 3.91
CA ILE A 78 -0.49 -9.49 3.85
C ILE A 78 0.98 -9.25 3.49
N ASP A 79 1.24 -8.34 2.55
CA ASP A 79 2.60 -8.05 2.11
C ASP A 79 3.48 -7.57 3.28
N PHE A 80 3.00 -6.62 4.08
CA PHE A 80 3.73 -6.01 5.19
C PHE A 80 2.88 -5.80 6.45
N LEU A 81 3.56 -5.89 7.60
CA LEU A 81 3.11 -5.33 8.87
C LEU A 81 4.10 -4.31 9.37
N ILE A 82 3.59 -3.17 9.85
CA ILE A 82 4.40 -2.17 10.54
C ILE A 82 3.77 -1.85 11.90
N ARG A 83 4.58 -1.93 12.95
CA ARG A 83 4.22 -1.50 14.30
C ARG A 83 4.95 -0.21 14.64
N GLN A 84 4.21 0.89 14.67
CA GLN A 84 4.72 2.18 15.15
C GLN A 84 5.14 2.07 16.63
N LYS A 85 6.22 2.76 17.02
CA LYS A 85 6.62 2.87 18.43
C LYS A 85 5.45 3.36 19.27
N ARG A 86 5.34 2.80 20.49
CA ARG A 86 4.28 3.11 21.47
C ARG A 86 2.87 2.68 21.02
N LYS A 87 2.73 1.87 19.96
CA LYS A 87 1.48 1.21 19.56
C LYS A 87 1.56 -0.29 19.83
N GLN A 88 0.45 -0.85 20.35
CA GLN A 88 0.35 -2.27 20.68
C GLN A 88 -0.02 -3.16 19.48
N SER A 89 -0.62 -2.59 18.43
CA SER A 89 -1.11 -3.34 17.28
C SER A 89 -0.47 -2.81 15.99
N PRO A 90 -0.10 -3.67 15.04
CA PRO A 90 0.44 -3.24 13.75
C PRO A 90 -0.65 -2.69 12.82
N ILE A 91 -0.22 -2.09 11.71
CA ILE A 91 -1.04 -1.87 10.52
C ILE A 91 -0.61 -2.85 9.42
N GLY A 92 -1.58 -3.34 8.66
CA GLY A 92 -1.33 -4.10 7.44
C GLY A 92 -1.11 -3.17 6.25
N ILE A 93 -0.20 -3.58 5.37
CA ILE A 93 0.14 -2.83 4.17
C ILE A 93 0.19 -3.82 3.01
N GLU A 94 -0.55 -3.52 1.95
CA GLU A 94 -0.47 -4.17 0.64
C GLU A 94 0.29 -3.26 -0.31
N ILE A 95 1.26 -3.79 -1.04
CA ILE A 95 2.01 -3.04 -2.05
C ILE A 95 1.54 -3.49 -3.42
N LYS A 96 1.34 -2.52 -4.32
CA LYS A 96 0.92 -2.76 -5.70
C LYS A 96 1.72 -1.96 -6.69
N GLN A 97 2.09 -2.61 -7.78
CA GLN A 97 2.67 -1.98 -8.94
C GLN A 97 1.77 -2.22 -10.17
N HIS A 98 1.53 -1.16 -10.94
CA HIS A 98 0.86 -1.29 -12.23
C HIS A 98 1.30 -0.18 -13.20
N PRO A 99 1.48 -0.45 -14.52
CA PRO A 99 1.89 0.58 -15.47
C PRO A 99 0.92 1.77 -15.55
N SER A 100 -0.39 1.51 -15.44
CA SER A 100 -1.42 2.56 -15.47
C SER A 100 -2.00 2.88 -14.08
N PRO A 101 -2.31 4.17 -13.79
CA PRO A 101 -2.95 4.59 -12.54
C PRO A 101 -4.30 3.90 -12.34
N ASN A 102 -5.11 3.81 -13.40
CA ASN A 102 -6.41 3.16 -13.39
C ASN A 102 -6.33 1.68 -12.95
N GLY A 103 -5.38 0.92 -13.49
CA GLY A 103 -5.18 -0.48 -13.12
C GLY A 103 -4.65 -0.63 -11.69
N CYS A 104 -3.75 0.27 -11.27
CA CYS A 104 -3.21 0.28 -9.92
C CYS A 104 -4.30 0.52 -8.87
N VAL A 105 -5.07 1.61 -9.01
CA VAL A 105 -6.15 1.98 -8.09
C VAL A 105 -7.19 0.87 -7.99
N LYS A 106 -7.59 0.28 -9.12
CA LYS A 106 -8.52 -0.85 -9.14
C LYS A 106 -7.98 -2.06 -8.38
N ALA A 107 -6.69 -2.38 -8.51
CA ALA A 107 -6.06 -3.49 -7.79
C ALA A 107 -5.99 -3.21 -6.28
N MET A 108 -5.60 -2.00 -5.89
CA MET A 108 -5.55 -1.56 -4.48
C MET A 108 -6.93 -1.69 -3.81
N LEU A 109 -7.98 -1.14 -4.42
CA LEU A 109 -9.34 -1.21 -3.87
C LEU A 109 -9.87 -2.65 -3.77
N LYS A 110 -9.52 -3.52 -4.72
CA LYS A 110 -9.85 -4.95 -4.62
C LYS A 110 -9.20 -5.61 -3.42
N ASP A 111 -7.98 -5.21 -3.05
CA ASP A 111 -7.32 -5.75 -1.87
C ASP A 111 -7.92 -5.19 -0.59
N ILE A 112 -8.22 -3.89 -0.53
CA ILE A 112 -9.01 -3.30 0.58
C ILE A 112 -10.35 -4.05 0.77
N ALA A 113 -11.05 -4.42 -0.31
CA ALA A 113 -12.29 -5.20 -0.22
C ALA A 113 -12.08 -6.62 0.32
N LYS A 114 -10.97 -7.30 -0.03
CA LYS A 114 -10.67 -8.64 0.51
C LYS A 114 -10.47 -8.61 2.01
N VAL A 115 -9.97 -7.50 2.55
CA VAL A 115 -9.68 -7.35 3.98
C VAL A 115 -10.94 -7.37 4.83
N GLN A 116 -12.08 -6.93 4.30
CA GLN A 116 -13.38 -7.05 4.99
C GLN A 116 -13.78 -8.51 5.27
N GLN A 117 -13.06 -9.49 4.73
CA GLN A 117 -13.28 -10.92 4.90
C GLN A 117 -12.31 -11.57 5.91
N ILE A 118 -11.38 -10.81 6.52
CA ILE A 118 -10.47 -11.34 7.56
C ILE A 118 -11.27 -11.69 8.81
N LYS A 119 -10.95 -12.83 9.45
CA LYS A 119 -11.65 -13.27 10.68
C LYS A 119 -11.41 -12.28 11.82
N TYR A 120 -12.49 -11.99 12.56
CA TYR A 120 -12.42 -11.23 13.80
C TYR A 120 -11.42 -11.78 14.84
N SER A 121 -11.21 -13.10 14.88
CA SER A 121 -10.25 -13.75 15.79
C SER A 121 -8.76 -13.56 15.40
N GLN A 122 -8.51 -12.89 14.29
CA GLN A 122 -7.18 -12.49 13.81
C GLN A 122 -7.10 -10.96 13.62
N ASP A 123 -8.03 -10.21 14.22
CA ASP A 123 -8.12 -8.75 14.16
C ASP A 123 -7.15 -8.09 15.14
N ASP A 124 -5.86 -8.45 15.07
CA ASP A 124 -4.80 -7.77 15.79
C ASP A 124 -4.31 -6.51 15.06
N LEU A 125 -4.88 -6.24 13.88
CA LEU A 125 -4.56 -5.11 13.02
C LEU A 125 -5.39 -3.88 13.35
N ARG A 126 -4.75 -2.71 13.31
CA ARG A 126 -5.47 -1.42 13.45
C ARG A 126 -6.16 -0.97 12.15
N GLY A 127 -5.86 -1.66 11.05
CA GLY A 127 -6.33 -1.35 9.70
C GLY A 127 -5.35 -1.87 8.66
N ILE A 128 -5.82 -1.96 7.41
CA ILE A 128 -5.00 -2.29 6.25
C ILE A 128 -5.05 -1.14 5.27
N TRP A 129 -3.89 -0.80 4.73
CA TRP A 129 -3.68 0.27 3.78
C TRP A 129 -3.02 -0.29 2.52
N CYS A 130 -3.19 0.37 1.40
CA CYS A 130 -2.53 0.03 0.15
C CYS A 130 -1.53 1.10 -0.25
N ILE A 131 -0.34 0.69 -0.71
CA ILE A 131 0.63 1.53 -1.40
C ILE A 131 0.66 1.13 -2.87
N GLY A 132 0.24 2.03 -3.76
CA GLY A 132 0.24 1.82 -5.19
C GLY A 132 1.33 2.64 -5.88
N ILE A 133 2.06 2.03 -6.81
CA ILE A 133 3.04 2.72 -7.64
C ILE A 133 2.67 2.54 -9.10
N HIS A 134 2.51 3.66 -9.79
CA HIS A 134 2.02 3.70 -11.17
C HIS A 134 2.69 4.84 -11.96
N ALA A 135 2.50 4.86 -13.29
CA ALA A 135 2.95 5.99 -14.11
C ALA A 135 2.45 7.33 -13.53
N ALA A 136 3.26 8.37 -13.64
CA ALA A 136 2.98 9.68 -13.09
C ALA A 136 1.59 10.18 -13.54
N GLU A 137 0.80 10.65 -12.58
CA GLU A 137 -0.56 11.14 -12.76
C GLU A 137 -0.86 12.19 -11.69
N SER A 138 -1.74 13.13 -12.02
CA SER A 138 -2.19 14.17 -11.11
C SER A 138 -3.00 13.60 -9.96
N ALA A 139 -2.84 14.18 -8.75
CA ALA A 139 -3.60 13.76 -7.58
C ALA A 139 -5.13 13.90 -7.77
N ALA A 140 -5.57 14.89 -8.55
CA ALA A 140 -6.98 15.08 -8.89
C ALA A 140 -7.52 13.92 -9.73
N GLU A 141 -6.79 13.47 -10.75
CA GLU A 141 -7.19 12.35 -11.58
C GLU A 141 -7.15 11.02 -10.81
N VAL A 142 -6.11 10.80 -9.98
CA VAL A 142 -6.07 9.64 -9.07
C VAL A 142 -7.27 9.64 -8.14
N SER A 143 -7.63 10.79 -7.56
CA SER A 143 -8.82 10.89 -6.69
C SER A 143 -10.10 10.53 -7.44
N ARG A 144 -10.24 10.99 -8.69
CA ARG A 144 -11.37 10.63 -9.57
C ARG A 144 -11.44 9.12 -9.83
N LEU A 145 -10.29 8.49 -10.08
CA LEU A 145 -10.20 7.03 -10.29
C LEU A 145 -10.57 6.26 -9.02
N VAL A 146 -10.15 6.73 -7.85
CA VAL A 146 -10.50 6.13 -6.55
C VAL A 146 -12.01 6.14 -6.36
N THR A 147 -12.66 7.30 -6.50
CA THR A 147 -14.13 7.41 -6.39
C THR A 147 -14.82 6.49 -7.39
N TYR A 148 -14.40 6.54 -8.66
CA TYR A 148 -14.99 5.72 -9.72
C TYR A 148 -14.97 4.21 -9.41
N HIS A 149 -13.83 3.68 -8.94
CA HIS A 149 -13.72 2.26 -8.63
C HIS A 149 -14.35 1.89 -7.28
N ALA A 150 -14.30 2.80 -6.30
CA ALA A 150 -14.91 2.60 -4.99
C ALA A 150 -16.43 2.43 -5.14
N ASP A 151 -17.09 3.31 -5.91
CA ASP A 151 -18.53 3.22 -6.19
C ASP A 151 -18.91 1.90 -6.88
N ARG A 152 -18.08 1.45 -7.84
CA ARG A 152 -18.32 0.20 -8.58
C ARG A 152 -18.09 -1.06 -7.77
N LEU A 153 -17.29 -0.98 -6.72
CA LEU A 153 -16.98 -2.08 -5.82
C LEU A 153 -17.81 -2.03 -4.52
N ASP A 154 -18.69 -1.03 -4.38
CA ASP A 154 -19.48 -0.74 -3.17
C ASP A 154 -18.58 -0.57 -1.92
N ILE A 155 -17.46 0.12 -2.09
CA ILE A 155 -16.49 0.40 -1.02
C ILE A 155 -16.64 1.85 -0.59
N ASN A 156 -16.93 2.09 0.69
CA ASN A 156 -16.91 3.43 1.25
C ASN A 156 -15.47 3.88 1.53
N ILE A 157 -14.92 4.75 0.68
CA ILE A 157 -13.61 5.38 0.86
C ILE A 157 -13.80 6.83 1.32
N ASN A 158 -13.19 7.18 2.45
CA ASN A 158 -13.11 8.57 2.88
C ASN A 158 -12.06 9.31 2.03
N PRO A 159 -12.40 10.39 1.30
CA PRO A 159 -11.45 11.14 0.48
C PRO A 159 -10.25 11.70 1.26
N GLN A 160 -10.37 11.90 2.59
CA GLN A 160 -9.26 12.33 3.44
C GLN A 160 -8.17 11.25 3.61
N PHE A 161 -8.46 10.01 3.22
CA PHE A 161 -7.54 8.87 3.25
C PHE A 161 -7.04 8.52 1.85
N VAL A 162 -6.96 9.51 0.97
CA VAL A 162 -6.35 9.39 -0.35
C VAL A 162 -5.16 10.34 -0.42
N PHE A 163 -3.97 9.77 -0.62
CA PHE A 163 -2.75 10.53 -0.87
C PHE A 163 -2.17 10.08 -2.19
N SER A 164 -1.80 11.02 -3.06
CA SER A 164 -1.07 10.70 -4.28
C SER A 164 -0.05 11.79 -4.59
N LYS A 165 1.16 11.37 -4.98
CA LYS A 165 2.27 12.28 -5.26
C LYS A 165 3.26 11.67 -6.25
N GLU A 166 3.76 12.51 -7.15
CA GLU A 166 4.88 12.14 -8.02
C GLU A 166 6.16 11.84 -7.22
N ILE A 167 6.88 10.80 -7.64
CA ILE A 167 8.15 10.37 -7.05
C ILE A 167 9.28 11.08 -7.79
N GLY A 168 9.55 12.33 -7.42
CA GLY A 168 10.60 13.14 -8.06
C GLY A 168 10.39 13.22 -9.58
N LYS A 169 11.47 13.05 -10.36
CA LYS A 169 11.42 13.03 -11.84
C LYS A 169 11.55 11.60 -12.41
N THR A 170 11.03 10.61 -11.70
CA THR A 170 11.19 9.19 -12.10
C THR A 170 10.21 8.74 -13.19
N GLY A 171 9.14 9.52 -13.42
CA GLY A 171 8.02 9.11 -14.27
C GLY A 171 6.96 8.27 -13.54
N PHE A 172 7.09 8.08 -12.23
CA PHE A 172 6.11 7.37 -11.41
C PHE A 172 5.48 8.27 -10.34
N SER A 173 4.26 7.93 -9.95
CA SER A 173 3.58 8.45 -8.75
C SER A 173 3.38 7.31 -7.74
N VAL A 174 3.36 7.68 -6.46
CA VAL A 174 2.90 6.81 -5.36
C VAL A 174 1.54 7.26 -4.88
N THR A 175 0.67 6.30 -4.58
CA THR A 175 -0.66 6.52 -4.01
C THR A 175 -0.84 5.68 -2.74
N VAL A 176 -1.45 6.26 -1.71
CA VAL A 176 -1.83 5.57 -0.45
C VAL A 176 -3.34 5.67 -0.27
N LEU A 177 -3.99 4.54 0.00
CA LEU A 177 -5.44 4.37 0.19
C LEU A 177 -5.74 3.48 1.40
#